data_AF-A0A4D6LCC5-F1
#
_entry.id   AF-A0A4D6LCC5-F1
#
_cell.length_a   1.000
_cell.length_b   1.000
_cell.length_c   1.000
_cell.angle_alpha   90.00
_cell.angle_beta   90.00
_cell.angle_gamma   90.00
#
_symmetry.space_group_name_H-M   'P 1'
#
loop_
_entity.id
_entity.type
_entity.pdbx_description
1 polymer ?
#
loop_
_entity_poly.entity_id
_entity_poly.type
_entity_poly.pdbx_seq_one_letter_code
_entity_poly.pdbx_strand_id
1 'polypeptide(L)'
;MLVLLLVHSGVNVEFVQISGSSFCPQCLTFPIPYLGKAIDTKLFDYIFVKFYNNPSCSYFGGPKALLGSSDKWVGLVASPNLLFVGLPAAPNAGEGYIPPEILIRRVLPHAKQASNYGKVMLWYTYRDVKNDYSDQISFSVNKSNVQVSGASVSNEIYPRMSKAFNRVLDY
;
A
#
# COMPACT_ATOMS: atom_id res chain seq x y z
N MET A 1 -1.64 -10.66 -23.94
CA MET A 1 -1.72 -11.38 -22.67
C MET A 1 -0.29 -11.65 -22.22
N LEU A 2 0.24 -10.82 -21.32
CA LEU A 2 1.55 -11.05 -20.69
C LEU A 2 1.57 -10.30 -19.35
N VAL A 3 1.13 -10.97 -18.29
CA VAL A 3 1.34 -10.53 -16.92
C VAL A 3 2.74 -11.01 -16.55
N LEU A 4 3.74 -10.12 -16.61
CA LEU A 4 5.08 -10.46 -16.13
C LEU A 4 5.08 -10.35 -14.59
N LEU A 5 4.59 -11.41 -13.93
CA LEU A 5 4.90 -11.67 -12.52
C LEU A 5 6.37 -12.10 -12.47
N LEU A 6 7.29 -11.16 -12.25
CA LEU A 6 8.62 -11.51 -11.77
C LEU A 6 8.52 -11.78 -10.26
N VAL A 7 8.18 -13.03 -9.92
CA VAL A 7 8.51 -13.62 -8.63
C VAL A 7 9.98 -14.02 -8.72
N HIS A 8 10.91 -13.15 -8.31
CA HIS A 8 12.26 -13.57 -8.01
C HIS A 8 12.34 -13.95 -6.52
N SER A 9 12.35 -15.27 -6.29
CA SER A 9 12.98 -15.97 -5.17
C SER A 9 12.86 -15.34 -3.77
N GLY A 10 11.92 -15.84 -2.98
CA GLY A 10 12.13 -16.02 -1.54
C GLY A 10 12.05 -14.79 -0.62
N VAL A 11 11.63 -13.62 -1.11
CA VAL A 11 11.38 -12.44 -0.26
C VAL A 11 9.88 -12.15 -0.24
N ASN A 12 9.32 -11.95 0.96
CA ASN A 12 7.92 -11.59 1.18
C ASN A 12 7.47 -10.52 0.18
N VAL A 13 6.35 -10.75 -0.52
CA VAL A 13 5.82 -9.80 -1.53
C VAL A 13 5.24 -8.58 -0.80
N GLU A 14 6.10 -7.65 -0.39
CA GLU A 14 5.72 -6.41 0.30
C GLU A 14 5.28 -5.33 -0.69
N PHE A 15 5.79 -5.38 -1.93
CA PHE A 15 5.50 -4.42 -3.00
C PHE A 15 5.43 -5.11 -4.36
N VAL A 16 4.54 -4.62 -5.23
CA VAL A 16 4.50 -5.00 -6.65
C VAL A 16 4.95 -3.79 -7.46
N GLN A 17 6.05 -3.93 -8.20
CA GLN A 17 6.57 -2.91 -9.12
C GLN A 17 6.16 -3.27 -10.55
N ILE A 18 5.53 -2.34 -11.28
CA ILE A 18 5.02 -2.60 -12.64
C ILE A 18 5.72 -1.68 -13.64
N SER A 19 6.34 -2.27 -14.66
CA SER A 19 7.07 -1.57 -15.73
C SER A 19 6.17 -1.05 -16.86
N GLY A 20 4.88 -1.40 -16.89
CA GLY A 20 3.89 -0.94 -17.86
C GLY A 20 2.58 -0.46 -17.23
N SER A 21 2.25 0.83 -17.34
CA SER A 21 1.08 1.45 -16.72
C SER A 21 -0.26 1.21 -17.44
N SER A 22 -0.23 0.57 -18.62
CA SER A 22 -1.39 0.39 -19.52
C SER A 22 -2.41 -0.62 -19.02
N PHE A 23 -2.05 -1.48 -18.06
CA PHE A 23 -2.94 -2.51 -17.51
C PHE A 23 -3.40 -2.22 -16.07
N CYS A 24 -2.96 -1.10 -15.50
CA CYS A 24 -3.41 -0.64 -14.19
C CYS A 24 -4.53 0.37 -14.40
N PRO A 25 -5.75 0.12 -13.89
CA PRO A 25 -6.81 1.11 -13.98
C PRO A 25 -6.40 2.41 -13.26
N GLN A 26 -6.73 3.54 -13.87
CA GLN A 26 -6.64 4.84 -13.20
C GLN A 26 -7.73 4.94 -12.14
N CYS A 27 -7.49 5.64 -11.03
CA CYS A 27 -8.60 6.08 -10.19
C CYS A 27 -9.50 6.98 -11.05
N LEU A 28 -10.74 6.55 -11.31
CA LEU A 28 -11.70 7.30 -12.11
C LEU A 28 -12.83 7.80 -11.22
N THR A 29 -13.49 8.87 -11.65
CA THR A 29 -14.80 9.24 -11.12
C THR A 29 -15.84 8.22 -11.59
N PHE A 30 -16.47 7.55 -10.63
CA PHE A 30 -17.51 6.53 -10.83
C PHE A 30 -18.72 7.09 -11.59
N PRO A 31 -19.43 6.29 -12.44
CA PRO A 31 -19.31 4.84 -12.68
C PRO A 31 -18.33 4.42 -13.79
N ILE A 32 -17.61 3.30 -13.58
CA ILE A 32 -16.74 2.67 -14.60
C ILE A 32 -17.53 1.51 -15.24
N PRO A 33 -18.14 1.66 -16.42
CA PRO A 33 -19.19 0.74 -16.91
C PRO A 33 -18.71 -0.68 -17.25
N TYR A 34 -17.39 -0.87 -17.41
CA TYR A 34 -16.82 -2.12 -17.92
C TYR A 34 -15.93 -2.84 -16.92
N LEU A 35 -15.50 -2.15 -15.87
CA LEU A 35 -14.50 -2.70 -14.98
C LEU A 35 -15.08 -3.64 -13.93
N GLY A 36 -16.29 -3.37 -13.44
CA GLY A 36 -17.00 -4.29 -12.54
C GLY A 36 -17.16 -5.67 -13.19
N LYS A 37 -17.70 -5.73 -14.41
CA LYS A 37 -17.85 -6.99 -15.17
C LYS A 37 -16.53 -7.71 -15.41
N ALA A 38 -15.45 -6.97 -15.70
CA ALA A 38 -14.12 -7.54 -15.90
C ALA A 38 -13.56 -8.14 -14.59
N ILE A 39 -13.74 -7.45 -13.46
CA ILE A 39 -13.34 -7.94 -12.12
C ILE A 39 -14.18 -9.18 -11.74
N ASP A 40 -15.48 -9.15 -12.01
CA ASP A 40 -16.44 -10.23 -11.71
C ASP A 40 -16.16 -11.52 -12.50
N THR A 41 -15.37 -11.46 -13.58
CA THR A 41 -14.93 -12.67 -14.29
C THR A 41 -14.05 -13.59 -13.44
N LYS A 42 -13.54 -13.10 -12.29
CA LYS A 42 -12.60 -13.82 -11.41
C LYS A 42 -11.29 -14.20 -12.09
N LEU A 43 -10.92 -13.50 -13.17
CA LEU A 43 -9.65 -13.70 -13.88
C LEU A 43 -8.49 -12.89 -13.28
N PHE A 44 -8.76 -12.05 -12.28
CA PHE A 44 -7.77 -11.16 -11.67
C PHE A 44 -7.72 -11.35 -10.15
N ASP A 45 -6.62 -11.90 -9.64
CA ASP A 45 -6.40 -12.01 -8.19
C ASP A 45 -6.01 -10.66 -7.56
N TYR A 46 -5.34 -9.80 -8.34
CA TYR A 46 -4.77 -8.54 -7.88
C TYR A 46 -5.17 -7.38 -8.79
N ILE A 47 -5.69 -6.31 -8.20
CA ILE A 47 -6.11 -5.10 -8.89
C ILE A 47 -5.23 -3.93 -8.43
N PHE A 48 -4.41 -3.40 -9.33
CA PHE A 48 -3.50 -2.29 -9.05
C PHE A 48 -4.09 -0.96 -9.54
N VAL A 49 -4.71 -0.19 -8.64
CA VAL A 49 -5.34 1.09 -9.00
C VAL A 49 -4.34 2.21 -8.84
N LYS A 50 -4.18 3.05 -9.87
CA LYS A 50 -3.32 4.23 -9.85
C LYS A 50 -4.04 5.40 -9.19
N PHE A 51 -3.68 5.74 -7.95
CA PHE A 51 -4.20 6.90 -7.20
C PHE A 51 -3.30 8.13 -7.36
N TYR A 52 -2.93 8.47 -8.59
CA TYR A 52 -2.04 9.58 -8.94
C TYR A 52 -2.36 10.13 -10.33
N ASN A 53 -1.88 11.34 -10.68
CA ASN A 53 -2.21 12.04 -11.93
C ASN A 53 -3.72 12.25 -12.16
N ASN A 54 -4.51 12.37 -11.09
CA ASN A 54 -5.94 12.72 -11.17
C ASN A 54 -6.40 13.37 -9.85
N PRO A 55 -6.61 14.70 -9.79
CA PRO A 55 -7.00 15.39 -8.54
C PRO A 55 -8.31 14.88 -7.96
N SER A 56 -9.25 14.40 -8.78
CA SER A 56 -10.56 13.95 -8.30
C SER A 56 -10.51 12.71 -7.38
N CYS A 57 -9.39 11.99 -7.38
CA CYS A 57 -9.26 10.71 -6.69
C CYS A 57 -7.84 10.39 -6.18
N SER A 58 -6.90 11.31 -6.31
CA SER A 58 -5.54 11.15 -5.78
C SER A 58 -5.31 12.10 -4.61
N TYR A 59 -4.16 11.94 -3.95
CA TYR A 59 -3.76 12.83 -2.85
C TYR A 59 -3.52 14.28 -3.33
N PHE A 60 -3.38 14.51 -4.63
CA PHE A 60 -3.26 15.85 -5.21
C PHE A 60 -4.51 16.71 -4.94
N GLY A 61 -5.71 16.12 -5.02
CA GLY A 61 -6.96 16.78 -4.59
C GLY A 61 -7.23 16.69 -3.07
N GLY A 62 -6.25 16.22 -2.31
CA GLY A 62 -6.29 16.09 -0.86
C GLY A 62 -6.72 14.71 -0.35
N PRO A 63 -6.62 14.48 0.97
CA PRO A 63 -6.88 13.17 1.59
C PRO A 63 -8.30 12.65 1.29
N LYS A 64 -9.31 13.51 1.30
CA LYS A 64 -10.71 13.12 1.05
C LYS A 64 -10.92 12.56 -0.35
N ALA A 65 -10.24 13.10 -1.37
CA ALA A 65 -10.33 12.62 -2.73
C ALA A 65 -9.77 11.19 -2.86
N LEU A 66 -8.59 10.94 -2.29
CA LEU A 66 -7.96 9.62 -2.29
C LEU A 66 -8.77 8.60 -1.50
N LEU A 67 -9.11 8.90 -0.24
CA LEU A 67 -9.80 7.96 0.65
C LEU A 67 -11.21 7.63 0.12
N GLY A 68 -11.97 8.64 -0.32
CA GLY A 68 -13.29 8.43 -0.89
C GLY A 68 -13.27 7.67 -2.23
N SER A 69 -12.19 7.80 -3.01
CA SER A 69 -12.01 6.95 -4.19
C SER A 69 -11.63 5.52 -3.81
N SER A 70 -10.71 5.35 -2.86
CA SER A 70 -10.31 4.04 -2.33
C SER A 70 -11.52 3.25 -1.83
N ASP A 71 -12.44 3.86 -1.11
CA ASP A 71 -13.65 3.20 -0.60
C ASP A 71 -14.57 2.70 -1.72
N LYS A 72 -14.70 3.47 -2.80
CA LYS A 72 -15.46 3.04 -3.99
C LYS A 72 -14.80 1.83 -4.66
N TRP A 73 -13.47 1.81 -4.74
CA TRP A 73 -12.72 0.68 -5.28
C TRP A 73 -12.81 -0.55 -4.40
N VAL A 74 -12.78 -0.40 -3.07
CA VAL A 74 -13.01 -1.50 -2.12
C VAL A 74 -14.36 -2.16 -2.38
N GLY A 75 -15.42 -1.38 -2.63
CA GLY A 75 -16.75 -1.91 -2.95
C GLY A 75 -16.86 -2.57 -4.34
N LEU A 76 -16.02 -2.17 -5.30
CA LEU A 76 -16.00 -2.74 -6.66
C LEU A 76 -15.17 -4.01 -6.77
N VAL A 77 -14.13 -4.14 -5.95
CA VAL A 77 -13.24 -5.31 -5.95
C VAL A 77 -13.76 -6.33 -4.96
N ALA A 78 -14.62 -7.25 -5.41
CA ALA A 78 -15.14 -8.30 -4.54
C ALA A 78 -14.03 -9.26 -4.08
N SER A 79 -14.09 -9.69 -2.81
CA SER A 79 -13.25 -10.78 -2.31
C SER A 79 -13.46 -12.05 -3.16
N PRO A 80 -12.42 -12.85 -3.45
CA PRO A 80 -11.09 -12.85 -2.82
C PRO A 80 -10.05 -11.91 -3.46
N ASN A 81 -10.42 -11.11 -4.46
CA ASN A 81 -9.48 -10.26 -5.19
C ASN A 81 -8.90 -9.19 -4.25
N LEU A 82 -7.60 -8.90 -4.37
CA LEU A 82 -6.94 -7.88 -3.55
C LEU A 82 -6.76 -6.56 -4.29
N LEU A 83 -7.05 -5.46 -3.59
CA LEU A 83 -6.89 -4.10 -4.07
C LEU A 83 -5.55 -3.52 -3.59
N PHE A 84 -4.69 -3.17 -4.53
CA PHE A 84 -3.43 -2.49 -4.28
C PHE A 84 -3.55 -0.98 -4.52
N VAL A 85 -3.06 -0.19 -3.56
CA VAL A 85 -3.05 1.28 -3.63
C VAL A 85 -1.80 1.72 -4.40
N GLY A 86 -1.97 2.12 -5.66
CA GLY A 86 -0.89 2.60 -6.53
C GLY A 86 -0.52 4.05 -6.27
N LEU A 87 0.75 4.32 -5.97
CA LEU A 87 1.27 5.65 -5.61
C LEU A 87 2.57 5.99 -6.37
N PRO A 88 2.87 7.28 -6.60
CA PRO A 88 4.17 7.69 -7.11
C PRO A 88 5.24 7.47 -6.04
N ALA A 89 6.37 6.86 -6.43
CA ALA A 89 7.49 6.60 -5.53
C ALA A 89 8.35 7.85 -5.24
N ALA A 90 8.14 8.95 -5.98
CA ALA A 90 8.84 10.21 -5.79
C ALA A 90 7.98 11.40 -6.25
N PRO A 91 8.27 12.63 -5.79
CA PRO A 91 7.53 13.84 -6.21
C PRO A 91 7.51 14.06 -7.73
N ASN A 92 8.57 13.64 -8.44
CA ASN A 92 8.69 13.76 -9.89
C ASN A 92 8.30 12.48 -10.66
N ALA A 93 7.64 11.53 -10.01
CA ALA A 93 7.12 10.32 -10.63
C ALA A 93 5.65 10.47 -11.10
N GLY A 94 4.94 11.48 -10.58
CA GLY A 94 3.56 11.82 -10.91
C GLY A 94 2.94 12.74 -9.87
N GLU A 95 1.84 13.41 -10.22
CA GLU A 95 1.04 14.21 -9.29
C GLU A 95 0.37 13.31 -8.25
N GLY A 96 0.23 13.80 -7.02
CA GLY A 96 -0.36 13.02 -5.93
C GLY A 96 0.63 12.16 -5.17
N TYR A 97 1.93 12.46 -5.27
CA TYR A 97 2.94 11.96 -4.34
C TYR A 97 2.54 12.23 -2.88
N ILE A 98 2.77 11.25 -2.02
CA ILE A 98 2.47 11.33 -0.59
C ILE A 98 3.78 11.15 0.15
N PRO A 99 4.22 12.07 1.02
CA PRO A 99 5.39 11.83 1.87
C PRO A 99 5.20 10.57 2.73
N PRO A 100 6.24 9.74 2.95
CA PRO A 100 6.13 8.47 3.70
C PRO A 100 5.45 8.60 5.05
N GLU A 101 5.82 9.60 5.86
CA GLU A 101 5.18 9.85 7.17
C GLU A 101 3.67 10.10 7.05
N ILE A 102 3.25 10.84 6.03
CA ILE A 102 1.85 11.15 5.77
C ILE A 102 1.10 9.91 5.29
N LEU A 103 1.71 9.11 4.40
CA LEU A 103 1.15 7.83 3.94
C LEU A 103 0.91 6.90 5.15
N ILE A 104 1.93 6.74 6.00
CA ILE A 104 1.89 5.88 7.19
C ILE A 104 0.82 6.33 8.19
N ARG A 105 0.70 7.63 8.46
CA ARG A 105 -0.19 8.15 9.51
C ARG A 105 -1.63 8.36 9.07
N ARG A 106 -1.88 8.61 7.78
CA ARG A 106 -3.21 9.05 7.30
C ARG A 106 -3.86 8.12 6.30
N VAL A 107 -3.09 7.48 5.43
CA VAL A 107 -3.64 6.72 4.30
C VAL A 107 -3.64 5.22 4.57
N LEU A 108 -2.52 4.65 5.02
CA LEU A 108 -2.42 3.22 5.33
C LEU A 108 -3.40 2.75 6.43
N PRO A 109 -3.63 3.51 7.51
CA PRO A 109 -4.58 3.09 8.55
C PRO A 109 -6.02 2.98 8.04
N HIS A 110 -6.40 3.81 7.06
CA HIS A 110 -7.71 3.74 6.40
C HIS A 110 -7.76 2.57 5.42
N ALA A 111 -6.80 2.48 4.50
CA ALA A 111 -6.76 1.45 3.47
C ALA A 111 -6.75 0.02 4.06
N LYS A 112 -6.03 -0.20 5.17
CA LYS A 112 -5.94 -1.51 5.84
C LYS A 112 -7.25 -1.98 6.49
N GLN A 113 -8.23 -1.10 6.69
CA GLN A 113 -9.54 -1.48 7.21
C GLN A 113 -10.30 -2.36 6.21
N ALA A 114 -10.03 -2.19 4.91
CA ALA A 114 -10.61 -3.03 3.89
C ALA A 114 -10.14 -4.49 4.03
N SER A 115 -11.07 -5.43 3.91
CA SER A 115 -10.79 -6.87 4.00
C SER A 115 -9.95 -7.37 2.81
N ASN A 116 -10.14 -6.73 1.65
CA ASN A 116 -9.43 -6.96 0.39
C ASN A 116 -8.18 -6.07 0.21
N TYR A 117 -7.66 -5.44 1.27
CA TYR A 117 -6.43 -4.64 1.16
C TYR A 117 -5.24 -5.51 0.74
N GLY A 118 -4.66 -5.18 -0.42
CA GLY A 118 -3.58 -5.95 -1.04
C GLY A 118 -2.16 -5.53 -0.69
N LYS A 119 -1.93 -4.23 -0.46
CA LYS A 119 -0.67 -3.48 -0.14
C LYS A 119 -0.54 -2.24 -1.03
N VAL A 120 0.66 -1.67 -1.12
CA VAL A 120 0.99 -0.51 -1.96
C VAL A 120 1.69 -0.98 -3.24
N MET A 121 1.34 -0.37 -4.37
CA MET A 121 2.06 -0.49 -5.65
C MET A 121 2.79 0.83 -5.91
N LEU A 122 4.05 0.78 -6.31
CA LEU A 122 4.88 1.97 -6.51
C LEU A 122 5.21 2.19 -7.98
N TRP A 123 4.87 3.39 -8.48
CA TRP A 123 5.26 3.88 -9.79
C TRP A 123 6.43 4.86 -9.65
N TYR A 124 7.64 4.56 -10.12
CA TYR A 124 8.14 3.33 -10.73
C TYR A 124 9.53 3.03 -10.17
N THR A 125 10.06 1.83 -10.40
CA THR A 125 11.28 1.30 -9.77
C THR A 125 12.47 2.27 -9.78
N TYR A 126 12.77 2.92 -10.89
CA TYR A 126 13.90 3.87 -10.98
C TYR A 126 13.74 5.06 -10.01
N ARG A 127 12.51 5.51 -9.76
CA ARG A 127 12.23 6.60 -8.81
C ARG A 127 12.28 6.10 -7.38
N ASP A 128 11.78 4.90 -7.14
CA ASP A 128 11.83 4.24 -5.84
C ASP A 128 13.29 4.05 -5.37
N VAL A 129 14.13 3.47 -6.23
CA VAL A 129 15.57 3.26 -5.98
C VAL A 129 16.33 4.56 -5.72
N LYS A 130 15.83 5.71 -6.21
CA LYS A 130 16.47 7.01 -6.00
C LYS A 130 15.95 7.77 -4.78
N ASN A 131 14.79 7.38 -4.26
CA ASN A 131 14.07 8.10 -3.21
C ASN A 131 13.88 7.22 -1.96
N ASP A 132 14.33 5.96 -2.00
CA ASP A 132 14.20 4.94 -0.96
C ASP A 132 12.79 4.88 -0.37
N TYR A 133 11.78 5.01 -1.24
CA TYR A 133 10.41 5.23 -0.80
C TYR A 133 9.80 3.97 -0.20
N SER A 134 10.00 2.82 -0.84
CA SER A 134 9.60 1.50 -0.33
C SER A 134 10.24 1.19 1.02
N ASP A 135 11.54 1.44 1.18
CA ASP A 135 12.25 1.21 2.44
C ASP A 135 11.65 2.01 3.59
N GLN A 136 11.28 3.27 3.35
CA GLN A 136 10.66 4.15 4.35
C GLN A 136 9.26 3.69 4.79
N ILE A 137 8.56 2.85 4.00
CA ILE A 137 7.18 2.43 4.30
C ILE A 137 7.02 0.91 4.51
N SER A 138 8.04 0.10 4.25
CA SER A 138 8.07 -1.37 4.30
C SER A 138 7.39 -1.95 5.54
N PHE A 139 7.82 -1.55 6.74
CA PHE A 139 7.23 -2.00 8.01
C PHE A 139 5.74 -1.63 8.17
N SER A 140 5.28 -0.61 7.45
CA SER A 140 3.92 -0.10 7.56
C SER A 140 2.99 -0.61 6.47
N VAL A 141 3.45 -1.24 5.38
CA VAL A 141 2.53 -1.69 4.31
C VAL A 141 1.86 -3.03 4.60
N ASN A 142 2.52 -3.92 5.36
CA ASN A 142 1.91 -5.18 5.74
C ASN A 142 0.71 -4.94 6.66
N LYS A 143 -0.43 -5.58 6.38
CA LYS A 143 -1.51 -5.66 7.37
C LYS A 143 -0.93 -6.39 8.57
N SER A 144 -0.91 -5.74 9.73
CA SER A 144 -0.33 -6.33 10.91
C SER A 144 -1.12 -7.61 11.20
N ASN A 145 -0.49 -8.78 11.12
CA ASN A 145 -1.07 -10.05 11.57
C ASN A 145 -1.13 -10.10 13.09
N VAL A 146 -1.43 -8.98 13.74
CA VAL A 146 -1.64 -8.95 15.17
C VAL A 146 -3.04 -9.49 15.40
N GLN A 147 -3.15 -10.82 15.39
CA GLN A 147 -3.93 -11.49 16.41
C GLN A 147 -3.34 -10.99 17.73
N VAL A 148 -3.99 -10.02 18.39
CA VAL A 148 -3.79 -9.83 19.82
C VAL A 148 -4.51 -11.00 20.49
N SER A 149 -3.96 -12.20 20.34
CA SER A 149 -4.10 -13.26 21.32
C SER A 149 -2.84 -13.19 22.17
N GLY A 150 -3.03 -13.16 23.48
CA GLY A 150 -2.01 -12.74 24.44
C GLY A 150 -0.69 -13.51 24.35
N ALA A 151 0.39 -12.72 24.38
CA ALA A 151 1.75 -13.02 24.85
C ALA A 151 2.54 -14.20 24.25
N SER A 152 3.67 -13.84 23.63
CA SER A 152 4.97 -14.22 24.20
C SER A 152 6.00 -13.12 23.95
N VAL A 153 6.02 -12.14 24.85
CA VAL A 153 7.25 -11.41 25.15
C VAL A 153 8.18 -12.44 25.80
N SER A 154 9.06 -13.07 25.04
CA SER A 154 9.97 -14.08 25.59
C SER A 154 11.25 -13.44 26.13
N ASN A 155 11.39 -13.56 27.45
CA ASN A 155 12.54 -13.72 28.37
C ASN A 155 13.97 -13.21 28.08
N GLU A 156 14.31 -12.63 26.93
CA GLU A 156 15.64 -12.05 26.69
C GLU A 156 15.68 -10.52 26.73
N ILE A 157 14.56 -9.86 26.40
CA ILE A 157 14.53 -8.41 26.17
C ILE A 157 14.29 -7.63 27.48
N TYR A 158 13.52 -8.18 28.41
CA TYR A 158 13.15 -7.51 29.67
C TYR A 158 14.34 -7.16 30.58
N PRO A 159 15.32 -8.07 30.81
CA PRO A 159 16.51 -7.73 31.61
C PRO A 159 17.39 -6.66 30.94
N ARG A 160 17.41 -6.63 29.59
CA ARG A 160 18.24 -5.69 28.81
C ARG A 160 17.65 -4.28 28.80
N MET A 161 16.34 -4.16 28.64
CA MET A 161 15.62 -2.89 28.72
C MET A 161 15.66 -2.31 30.13
N SER A 162 15.46 -3.13 31.17
CA SER A 162 15.53 -2.68 32.57
C SER A 162 16.95 -2.22 32.96
N LYS A 163 18.01 -2.93 32.55
CA LYS A 163 19.40 -2.55 32.81
C LYS A 163 19.82 -1.28 32.05
N ALA A 164 19.27 -1.06 30.86
CA ALA A 164 19.49 0.17 30.10
C ALA A 164 18.75 1.37 30.72
N PHE A 165 17.52 1.17 31.18
CA PHE A 165 16.72 2.23 31.79
C PHE A 165 17.28 2.67 33.15
N ASN A 166 17.75 1.72 33.98
CA ASN A 166 18.37 2.04 35.27
C ASN A 166 19.73 2.74 35.15
N ARG A 167 20.46 2.58 34.03
CA ARG A 167 21.73 3.30 33.79
C ARG A 167 21.54 4.76 33.36
N VAL A 168 20.36 5.12 32.89
CA VAL A 168 20.03 6.49 32.44
C VAL A 168 19.55 7.35 33.61
N LEU A 169 19.19 6.74 34.74
CA LEU A 169 18.69 7.44 35.93
C LEU A 169 19.76 7.73 37.00
N ASP A 170 21.02 7.35 36.76
CA ASP A 170 22.16 7.59 37.68
C ASP A 170 23.08 8.75 37.22
N TYR A 171 22.56 9.72 36.45
CA TYR A 171 23.22 11.02 36.19
C TYR A 171 22.25 12.19 36.42
#